data_AF-W4RNX0-F1
#
_entry.id   AF-W4RNX0-F1
#
_cell.length_a   1.000
_cell.length_b   1.000
_cell.length_c   1.000
_cell.angle_alpha   90.00
_cell.angle_beta   90.00
_cell.angle_gamma   90.00
#
_symmetry.space_group_name_H-M   'P 1'
#
loop_
_entity.id
_entity.type
_entity.pdbx_description
1 polymer ?
#
loop_
_entity_poly.entity_id
_entity_poly.type
_entity_poly.pdbx_seq_one_letter_code
_entity_poly.pdbx_strand_id
1 'polypeptide(L)'
;MKKIATDTPAGRMIAKLIKHDIAVYAAHTNLDVAKGGVNDLLAAALGLKNSQVLVPTYEDELKKLVVFVPEEDAERLRDALGHSGAGAIGNYSHCSFSGAGEGRFLPGENTDPHIGEQGKLEAVSEVRVETVFPQSIEKKVIQAMIKAHPYEEVAYDIYRLDNTGEQLGLGRIGHVEETTLSEYAKIVKEALGVDKVRVVGDLNAKVKKVAVLGGDGNKYYSQAKFRGADVYITGDIYYHTAHDALMAGLNMIDPGHNVEKVMKKGVATVMETLCKEKGYDVKFIPSEMETNPFTFI
;
A
#
# COMPACT_ATOMS: atom_id res chain seq x y z
N MET A 1 -6.22 -18.21 -21.06
CA MET A 1 -5.39 -19.24 -21.70
C MET A 1 -6.30 -20.15 -22.53
N LYS A 2 -6.03 -20.40 -23.82
CA LYS A 2 -6.97 -21.16 -24.70
C LYS A 2 -6.61 -22.65 -24.88
N LYS A 3 -5.35 -23.04 -24.67
CA LYS A 3 -4.83 -24.42 -24.76
C LYS A 3 -3.56 -24.56 -23.91
N ILE A 4 -3.32 -25.75 -23.36
CA ILE A 4 -2.02 -26.14 -22.77
C ILE A 4 -1.37 -27.16 -23.70
N ALA A 5 -0.38 -26.73 -24.49
CA ALA A 5 0.34 -27.58 -25.43
C ALA A 5 1.72 -27.93 -24.84
N THR A 6 1.90 -29.17 -24.35
CA THR A 6 3.07 -29.60 -23.57
C THR A 6 4.36 -29.74 -24.38
N ASP A 7 4.30 -29.50 -25.69
CA ASP A 7 5.41 -29.38 -26.62
C ASP A 7 5.94 -27.94 -26.76
N THR A 8 5.24 -26.95 -26.20
CA THR A 8 5.71 -25.55 -26.12
C THR A 8 6.46 -25.26 -24.82
N PRO A 9 7.37 -24.27 -24.77
CA PRO A 9 8.06 -23.89 -23.53
C PRO A 9 7.09 -23.57 -22.36
N ALA A 10 6.06 -22.76 -22.61
CA ALA A 10 5.08 -22.41 -21.60
C ALA A 10 4.25 -23.61 -21.13
N GLY A 11 3.80 -24.46 -22.06
CA GLY A 11 3.05 -25.67 -21.71
C GLY A 11 3.88 -26.70 -20.95
N ARG A 12 5.18 -26.85 -21.27
CA ARG A 12 6.12 -27.67 -20.49
C ARG A 12 6.25 -27.17 -19.05
N MET A 13 6.38 -25.86 -18.85
CA MET A 13 6.45 -25.26 -17.51
C MET A 13 5.19 -25.55 -16.70
N ILE A 14 4.01 -25.30 -17.28
CA ILE A 14 2.72 -25.57 -16.62
C ILE A 14 2.58 -27.06 -16.30
N ALA A 15 2.89 -27.95 -17.25
CA ALA A 15 2.84 -29.39 -17.03
C ALA A 15 3.79 -29.85 -15.91
N LYS A 16 4.97 -29.22 -15.78
CA LYS A 16 5.90 -29.50 -14.69
C LYS A 16 5.33 -29.06 -13.33
N LEU A 17 4.75 -27.87 -13.24
CA LEU A 17 4.12 -27.38 -12.01
C LEU A 17 3.00 -28.32 -11.54
N ILE A 18 2.10 -28.72 -12.46
CA ILE A 18 0.99 -29.63 -12.16
C ILE A 18 1.51 -31.01 -11.71
N LYS A 19 2.50 -31.59 -12.41
CA LYS A 19 3.06 -32.91 -12.05
C LYS A 19 3.77 -32.97 -10.71
N HIS A 20 4.15 -31.81 -10.16
CA HIS A 20 4.88 -31.70 -8.90
C HIS A 20 4.05 -31.00 -7.81
N ASP A 21 2.74 -30.83 -8.03
CA ASP A 21 1.81 -30.20 -7.09
C ASP A 21 2.26 -28.80 -6.60
N ILE A 22 2.88 -28.02 -7.50
CA ILE A 22 3.39 -26.68 -7.19
C ILE A 22 2.33 -25.64 -7.53
N ALA A 23 1.80 -24.97 -6.50
CA ALA A 23 0.95 -23.81 -6.67
C ALA A 23 1.75 -22.60 -7.16
N VAL A 24 1.18 -21.84 -8.10
CA VAL A 24 1.74 -20.55 -8.54
C VAL A 24 0.76 -19.44 -8.18
N TYR A 25 1.22 -18.52 -7.34
CA TYR A 25 0.50 -17.32 -6.96
C TYR A 25 1.18 -16.10 -7.58
N ALA A 26 0.40 -15.23 -8.22
CA ALA A 26 0.92 -14.03 -8.87
C ALA A 26 0.61 -12.80 -8.01
N ALA A 27 1.66 -12.15 -7.50
CA ALA A 27 1.62 -10.78 -7.01
C ALA A 27 2.39 -9.91 -8.02
N HIS A 28 1.70 -8.96 -8.63
CA HIS A 28 2.21 -8.15 -9.74
C HIS A 28 2.02 -6.67 -9.36
N THR A 29 1.11 -5.96 -10.02
CA THR A 29 0.85 -4.53 -9.73
C THR A 29 0.41 -4.25 -8.30
N ASN A 30 -0.22 -5.20 -7.61
CA ASN A 30 -0.52 -5.06 -6.18
C ASN A 30 0.76 -4.97 -5.33
N LEU A 31 1.83 -5.70 -5.71
CA LEU A 31 3.13 -5.62 -5.05
C LEU A 31 3.89 -4.34 -5.44
N ASP A 32 3.64 -3.77 -6.62
CA ASP A 32 4.23 -2.47 -6.99
C ASP A 32 3.65 -1.31 -6.17
N VAL A 33 2.37 -1.44 -5.78
CA VAL A 33 1.60 -0.43 -5.06
C VAL A 33 1.75 -0.55 -3.54
N ALA A 34 1.83 -1.77 -3.02
CA ALA A 34 1.86 -2.04 -1.58
C ALA A 34 3.09 -1.44 -0.88
N LYS A 35 2.91 -1.14 0.42
CA LYS A 35 4.03 -0.79 1.30
C LYS A 35 5.01 -1.95 1.44
N GLY A 36 6.30 -1.64 1.39
CA GLY A 36 7.36 -2.65 1.37
C GLY A 36 7.43 -3.42 0.05
N GLY A 37 6.70 -2.95 -0.97
CA GLY A 37 6.66 -3.52 -2.30
C GLY A 37 7.90 -3.22 -3.14
N VAL A 38 7.83 -3.55 -4.43
CA VAL A 38 8.95 -3.39 -5.38
C VAL A 38 9.54 -1.98 -5.32
N ASN A 39 8.69 -0.97 -5.38
CA ASN A 39 9.15 0.43 -5.46
C ASN A 39 9.74 0.95 -4.14
N ASP A 40 9.30 0.44 -2.99
CA ASP A 40 9.92 0.75 -1.69
C ASP A 40 11.29 0.09 -1.57
N LEU A 41 11.42 -1.16 -2.02
CA LEU A 41 12.68 -1.90 -2.01
C LEU A 41 13.71 -1.25 -2.95
N LEU A 42 13.29 -0.81 -4.13
CA LEU A 42 14.13 -0.06 -5.06
C LEU A 42 14.55 1.28 -4.46
N ALA A 43 13.61 2.05 -3.90
CA ALA A 43 13.91 3.33 -3.26
C ALA A 43 14.92 3.17 -2.11
N ALA A 44 14.75 2.14 -1.28
CA ALA A 44 15.67 1.82 -0.20
C ALA A 44 17.07 1.43 -0.71
N ALA A 45 17.15 0.56 -1.73
CA ALA A 45 18.42 0.17 -2.35
C ALA A 45 19.17 1.37 -2.95
N LEU A 46 18.43 2.31 -3.54
CA LEU A 46 18.95 3.54 -4.14
C LEU A 46 19.23 4.67 -3.14
N GLY A 47 19.01 4.42 -1.84
CA GLY A 47 19.31 5.37 -0.77
C GLY A 47 18.36 6.57 -0.68
N LEU A 48 17.19 6.51 -1.31
CA LEU A 48 16.21 7.60 -1.26
C LEU A 48 15.77 7.88 0.19
N LYS A 49 15.78 9.15 0.57
CA LYS A 49 15.27 9.66 1.84
C LYS A 49 13.95 10.38 1.62
N ASN A 50 13.08 10.31 2.63
CA ASN A 50 11.75 10.94 2.63
C ASN A 50 10.94 10.59 1.37
N SER A 51 10.95 9.30 0.99
CA SER A 51 10.29 8.82 -0.21
C SER A 51 8.77 8.94 -0.10
N GLN A 52 8.15 9.41 -1.17
CA GLN A 52 6.69 9.51 -1.32
C GLN A 52 6.25 8.74 -2.58
N VAL A 53 4.98 8.36 -2.64
CA VAL A 53 4.38 7.72 -3.83
C VAL A 53 4.53 8.63 -5.05
N LEU A 54 5.08 8.12 -6.16
CA LEU A 54 5.27 8.92 -7.38
C LEU A 54 3.93 9.14 -8.10
N VAL A 55 3.17 8.05 -8.31
CA VAL A 55 1.90 8.02 -9.03
C VAL A 55 0.84 7.40 -8.10
N PRO A 56 -0.02 8.21 -7.46
CA PRO A 56 -1.13 7.69 -6.68
C PRO A 56 -2.07 6.88 -7.58
N THR A 57 -2.38 5.65 -7.19
CA THR A 57 -3.34 4.78 -7.91
C THR A 57 -4.46 4.28 -7.02
N TYR A 58 -4.29 4.38 -5.71
CA TYR A 58 -5.27 3.99 -4.71
C TYR A 58 -5.17 4.93 -3.51
N GLU A 59 -6.31 5.24 -2.91
CA GLU A 59 -6.40 5.94 -1.65
C GLU A 59 -7.26 5.11 -0.70
N ASP A 60 -6.75 4.81 0.49
CA ASP A 60 -7.55 4.21 1.54
C ASP A 60 -8.37 5.30 2.23
N GLU A 61 -9.53 5.61 1.63
CA GLU A 61 -10.43 6.68 2.06
C GLU A 61 -10.74 6.59 3.55
N LEU A 62 -10.86 7.76 4.20
CA LEU A 62 -11.24 7.82 5.61
C LEU A 62 -12.76 7.89 5.75
N LYS A 63 -13.25 7.20 6.77
CA LYS A 63 -14.65 7.23 7.20
C LYS A 63 -14.75 7.63 8.64
N LYS A 64 -15.87 8.25 9.01
CA LYS A 64 -16.22 8.55 10.40
C LYS A 64 -17.29 7.56 10.85
N LEU A 65 -17.04 6.86 11.95
CA LEU A 65 -18.07 6.15 12.70
C LEU A 65 -18.65 7.14 13.72
N VAL A 66 -19.97 7.18 13.80
CA VAL A 66 -20.70 7.77 14.91
C VAL A 66 -21.60 6.69 15.50
N VAL A 67 -21.53 6.47 16.80
CA VAL A 67 -22.32 5.46 17.51
C VAL A 67 -22.83 6.05 18.82
N PHE A 68 -24.02 5.62 19.23
CA PHE A 68 -24.71 6.11 20.42
C PHE A 68 -24.78 4.98 21.44
N VAL A 69 -24.32 5.23 22.66
CA VAL A 69 -24.16 4.20 23.69
C VAL A 69 -24.50 4.77 25.07
N PRO A 70 -25.05 3.97 26.01
CA PRO A 70 -25.18 4.37 27.41
C PRO A 70 -23.86 4.90 28.00
N GLU A 71 -23.95 5.88 28.91
CA GLU A 71 -22.78 6.51 29.52
C GLU A 71 -21.85 5.49 30.22
N GLU A 72 -22.43 4.49 30.88
CA GLU A 72 -21.70 3.45 31.60
C GLU A 72 -20.90 2.50 30.70
N ASP A 73 -21.31 2.31 29.44
CA ASP A 73 -20.64 1.45 28.47
C ASP A 73 -19.69 2.21 27.52
N ALA A 74 -19.71 3.54 27.57
CA ALA A 74 -19.00 4.37 26.60
C ALA A 74 -17.47 4.17 26.62
N GLU A 75 -16.87 3.90 27.78
CA GLU A 75 -15.44 3.63 27.91
C GLU A 75 -15.05 2.30 27.25
N ARG A 76 -15.77 1.22 27.57
CA ARG A 76 -15.58 -0.09 26.97
C ARG A 76 -15.70 -0.05 25.45
N LEU A 77 -16.66 0.71 24.92
CA LEU A 77 -16.85 0.88 23.48
C LEU A 77 -15.66 1.59 22.84
N ARG A 78 -15.16 2.69 23.44
CA ARG A 78 -13.99 3.43 22.94
C ARG A 78 -12.75 2.54 22.88
N ASP A 79 -12.52 1.74 23.92
CA ASP A 79 -11.40 0.79 23.95
C ASP A 79 -11.51 -0.24 22.84
N ALA A 80 -12.70 -0.84 22.63
CA ALA A 80 -12.91 -1.80 21.56
C ALA A 80 -12.65 -1.20 20.17
N LEU A 81 -13.11 0.03 19.93
CA LEU A 81 -12.86 0.78 18.71
C LEU A 81 -11.37 1.03 18.51
N GLY A 82 -10.67 1.52 19.53
CA GLY A 82 -9.24 1.80 19.45
C GLY A 82 -8.38 0.55 19.17
N HIS A 83 -8.65 -0.57 19.86
CA HIS A 83 -7.97 -1.85 19.61
C HIS A 83 -8.26 -2.43 18.22
N SER A 84 -9.41 -2.09 17.63
CA SER A 84 -9.73 -2.46 16.25
C SER A 84 -8.91 -1.67 15.22
N GLY A 85 -8.33 -0.53 15.62
CA GLY A 85 -7.52 0.36 14.80
C GLY A 85 -8.19 1.70 14.47
N ALA A 86 -9.42 1.93 14.95
CA ALA A 86 -10.08 3.21 14.77
C ALA A 86 -9.39 4.30 15.60
N GLY A 87 -9.39 5.53 15.09
CA GLY A 87 -8.73 6.66 15.73
C GLY A 87 -7.21 6.64 15.64
N ALA A 88 -6.63 5.86 14.73
CA ALA A 88 -5.21 5.94 14.39
C ALA A 88 -4.98 7.09 13.39
N ILE A 89 -4.39 8.20 13.85
CA ILE A 89 -4.14 9.39 13.03
C ILE A 89 -2.72 9.89 13.28
N GLY A 90 -1.86 9.80 12.27
CA GLY A 90 -0.44 10.13 12.41
C GLY A 90 0.23 9.27 13.48
N ASN A 91 0.80 9.92 14.51
CA ASN A 91 1.46 9.24 15.63
C ASN A 91 0.53 9.00 16.84
N TYR A 92 -0.75 9.34 16.72
CA TYR A 92 -1.75 9.13 17.76
C TYR A 92 -2.61 7.90 17.45
N SER A 93 -3.10 7.24 18.50
CA SER A 93 -4.02 6.11 18.40
C SER A 93 -5.18 6.28 19.37
N HIS A 94 -6.24 5.47 19.19
CA HIS A 94 -7.43 5.49 20.05
C HIS A 94 -8.15 6.86 20.08
N CYS A 95 -7.94 7.71 19.08
CA CYS A 95 -8.59 9.01 19.00
C CYS A 95 -10.11 8.85 18.81
N SER A 96 -10.88 9.40 19.75
CA SER A 96 -12.33 9.51 19.64
C SER A 96 -12.78 10.82 20.28
N PHE A 97 -13.96 11.29 19.87
CA PHE A 97 -14.66 12.40 20.52
C PHE A 97 -15.98 11.90 21.07
N SER A 98 -16.46 12.50 22.16
CA SER A 98 -17.70 12.10 22.81
C SER A 98 -18.51 13.34 23.19
N GLY A 99 -19.82 13.28 22.98
CA GLY A 99 -20.76 14.29 23.44
C GLY A 99 -21.99 13.65 24.07
N ALA A 100 -22.43 14.15 25.22
CA ALA A 100 -23.66 13.69 25.86
C ALA A 100 -24.90 14.17 25.07
N GLY A 101 -25.94 13.34 25.05
CA GLY A 101 -27.21 13.62 24.42
C GLY A 101 -28.35 12.78 25.02
N GLU A 102 -29.55 12.98 24.50
CA GLU A 102 -30.72 12.18 24.86
C GLU A 102 -31.16 11.38 23.62
N GLY A 103 -31.08 10.06 23.71
CA GLY A 103 -31.64 9.13 22.73
C GLY A 103 -33.12 8.92 23.02
N ARG A 104 -33.94 8.85 21.96
CA ARG A 104 -35.38 8.56 22.09
C ARG A 104 -35.78 7.45 21.13
N PHE A 105 -36.51 6.47 21.66
CA PHE A 105 -36.99 5.33 20.88
C PHE A 105 -38.31 4.81 21.45
N LEU A 106 -39.05 4.07 20.61
CA LEU A 106 -40.30 3.42 20.97
C LEU A 106 -40.12 1.92 20.66
N PRO A 107 -39.89 1.06 21.66
CA PRO A 107 -39.70 -0.36 21.42
C PRO A 107 -41.00 -0.97 20.84
N GLY A 108 -40.87 -1.74 19.76
CA GLY A 108 -42.00 -2.39 19.10
C GLY A 108 -42.49 -3.64 19.85
N GLU A 109 -43.55 -4.26 19.34
CA GLU A 109 -44.15 -5.46 19.97
C GLU A 109 -43.20 -6.69 19.99
N ASN A 110 -42.17 -6.71 19.16
CA ASN A 110 -41.23 -7.82 19.02
C ASN A 110 -39.78 -7.48 19.43
N THR A 111 -39.57 -6.44 20.24
CA THR A 111 -38.22 -6.04 20.71
C THR A 111 -37.96 -6.52 22.13
N ASP A 112 -36.73 -6.90 22.45
CA ASP A 112 -36.25 -7.14 23.83
C ASP A 112 -35.27 -6.01 24.22
N PRO A 113 -35.78 -4.81 24.59
CA PRO A 113 -34.92 -3.66 24.78
C PRO A 113 -34.06 -3.84 26.04
N HIS A 114 -32.77 -3.53 25.92
CA HIS A 114 -31.87 -3.48 27.07
C HIS A 114 -32.31 -2.45 28.12
N ILE A 115 -32.95 -1.35 27.67
CA ILE A 115 -33.49 -0.27 28.49
C ILE A 115 -34.90 0.08 27.99
N GLY A 116 -35.90 0.09 28.87
CA GLY A 116 -37.25 0.57 28.58
C GLY A 116 -38.33 -0.52 28.44
N GLU A 117 -39.56 -0.09 28.12
CA GLU A 117 -40.75 -0.97 28.00
C GLU A 117 -41.37 -0.93 26.59
N GLN A 118 -41.86 -2.08 26.11
CA GLN A 118 -42.55 -2.17 24.81
C GLN A 118 -43.77 -1.24 24.73
N GLY A 119 -43.93 -0.56 23.59
CA GLY A 119 -45.07 0.33 23.33
C GLY A 119 -45.02 1.68 24.07
N LYS A 120 -43.94 1.99 24.78
CA LYS A 120 -43.74 3.25 25.50
C LYS A 120 -42.57 4.02 24.92
N LEU A 121 -42.75 5.34 24.75
CA LEU A 121 -41.66 6.20 24.29
C LEU A 121 -40.67 6.36 25.43
N GLU A 122 -39.44 5.94 25.19
CA GLU A 122 -38.34 6.00 26.15
C GLU A 122 -37.40 7.15 25.78
N ALA A 123 -36.78 7.74 26.81
CA ALA A 123 -35.75 8.75 26.69
C ALA A 123 -34.58 8.36 27.60
N VAL A 124 -33.39 8.21 27.05
CA VAL A 124 -32.21 7.70 27.75
C VAL A 124 -31.04 8.66 27.53
N SER A 125 -30.29 8.93 28.61
CA SER A 125 -29.01 9.64 28.50
C SER A 125 -28.00 8.77 27.77
N GLU A 126 -27.50 9.24 26.64
CA GLU A 126 -26.54 8.52 25.81
C GLU A 126 -25.32 9.39 25.51
N VAL A 127 -24.23 8.72 25.15
CA VAL A 127 -23.00 9.33 24.66
C VAL A 127 -22.91 9.06 23.17
N ARG A 128 -22.87 10.13 22.38
CA ARG A 128 -22.48 10.09 20.97
C ARG A 128 -20.96 9.96 20.91
N VAL A 129 -20.45 8.77 20.60
CA VAL A 129 -19.03 8.50 20.40
C VAL A 129 -18.74 8.54 18.90
N GLU A 130 -17.67 9.24 18.52
CA GLU A 130 -17.26 9.32 17.12
C GLU A 130 -15.75 9.12 16.94
N THR A 131 -15.36 8.44 15.86
CA THR A 131 -13.95 8.16 15.54
C THR A 131 -13.75 8.03 14.03
N VAL A 132 -12.53 8.27 13.57
CA VAL A 132 -12.14 8.15 12.15
C VAL A 132 -11.41 6.83 11.94
N PHE A 133 -11.61 6.16 10.79
CA PHE A 133 -10.89 4.94 10.44
C PHE A 133 -10.72 4.81 8.91
N PRO A 134 -9.69 4.10 8.43
CA PRO A 134 -9.53 3.79 7.01
C PRO A 134 -10.59 2.79 6.52
N GLN A 135 -11.08 2.96 5.30
CA GLN A 135 -12.10 2.10 4.70
C GLN A 135 -11.71 0.61 4.73
N SER A 136 -10.42 0.30 4.54
CA SER A 136 -9.91 -1.08 4.56
C SER A 136 -10.21 -1.86 5.85
N ILE A 137 -10.41 -1.19 6.99
CA ILE A 137 -10.69 -1.82 8.28
C ILE A 137 -12.15 -1.73 8.73
N GLU A 138 -13.06 -1.18 7.90
CA GLU A 138 -14.45 -0.93 8.26
C GLU A 138 -15.15 -2.14 8.90
N LYS A 139 -15.08 -3.29 8.24
CA LYS A 139 -15.71 -4.52 8.74
C LYS A 139 -15.20 -4.92 10.12
N LYS A 140 -13.90 -4.77 10.37
CA LYS A 140 -13.27 -5.09 11.66
C LYS A 140 -13.75 -4.11 12.74
N VAL A 141 -13.80 -2.82 12.43
CA VAL A 141 -14.26 -1.77 13.34
C VAL A 141 -15.73 -1.97 13.71
N ILE A 142 -16.61 -2.20 12.73
CA ILE A 142 -18.04 -2.42 12.97
C ILE A 142 -18.30 -3.68 13.79
N GLN A 143 -17.60 -4.78 13.49
CA GLN A 143 -17.73 -6.01 14.29
C GLN A 143 -17.27 -5.82 15.74
N ALA A 144 -16.18 -5.08 15.96
CA ALA A 144 -15.70 -4.78 17.31
C ALA A 144 -16.70 -3.89 18.07
N MET A 145 -17.25 -2.88 17.39
CA MET A 145 -18.28 -1.98 17.92
C MET A 145 -19.52 -2.76 18.36
N ILE A 146 -20.14 -3.53 17.46
CA ILE A 146 -21.36 -4.29 17.76
C ILE A 146 -21.14 -5.27 18.91
N LYS A 147 -20.00 -5.97 18.94
CA LYS A 147 -19.67 -6.92 20.01
C LYS A 147 -19.48 -6.25 21.38
N ALA A 148 -19.02 -5.00 21.40
CA ALA A 148 -18.78 -4.26 22.63
C ALA A 148 -20.02 -3.48 23.11
N HIS A 149 -21.01 -3.30 22.25
CA HIS A 149 -22.23 -2.55 22.53
C HIS A 149 -23.22 -3.36 23.40
N PRO A 150 -23.94 -2.73 24.36
CA PRO A 150 -24.91 -3.42 25.21
C PRO A 150 -26.21 -3.81 24.47
N TYR A 151 -26.60 -3.03 23.47
CA TYR A 151 -27.85 -3.26 22.72
C TYR A 151 -27.70 -4.34 21.64
N GLU A 152 -28.78 -5.09 21.40
CA GLU A 152 -28.89 -6.04 20.27
C GLU A 152 -28.90 -5.31 18.92
N GLU A 153 -29.74 -4.28 18.80
CA GLU A 153 -29.80 -3.42 17.62
C GLU A 153 -29.05 -2.11 17.90
N VAL A 154 -27.85 -1.99 17.31
CA VAL A 154 -26.98 -0.84 17.53
C VAL A 154 -27.24 0.26 16.50
N ALA A 155 -27.57 1.46 16.96
CA ALA A 155 -27.67 2.64 16.12
C ALA A 155 -26.28 3.25 15.86
N TYR A 156 -25.87 3.31 14.59
CA TYR A 156 -24.63 3.93 14.18
C TYR A 156 -24.68 4.46 12.75
N ASP A 157 -23.86 5.47 12.47
CA ASP A 157 -23.71 6.10 11.16
C ASP A 157 -22.28 5.95 10.66
N ILE A 158 -22.15 5.81 9.34
CA ILE A 158 -20.86 5.86 8.63
C ILE A 158 -20.88 7.01 7.63
N TYR A 159 -20.04 8.01 7.89
CA TYR A 159 -19.84 9.14 6.97
C TYR A 159 -18.57 8.92 6.15
N ARG A 160 -18.67 9.12 4.84
CA ARG A 160 -17.49 9.32 3.99
C ARG A 160 -16.92 10.70 4.28
N LEU A 161 -15.60 10.79 4.35
CA LEU A 161 -14.90 12.05 4.59
C LEU A 161 -14.09 12.42 3.36
N ASP A 162 -14.01 13.72 3.09
CA ASP A 162 -13.07 14.27 2.08
C ASP A 162 -11.64 14.38 2.64
N ASN A 163 -11.42 13.96 3.90
CA ASN A 163 -10.09 13.86 4.48
C ASN A 163 -9.25 12.88 3.67
N THR A 164 -8.05 13.32 3.28
CA THR A 164 -7.13 12.48 2.53
C THR A 164 -6.66 11.31 3.37
N GLY A 165 -6.93 10.12 2.85
CA GLY A 165 -6.46 8.87 3.42
C GLY A 165 -5.01 8.58 3.08
N GLU A 166 -4.61 7.36 3.34
CA GLU A 166 -3.30 6.91 2.91
C GLU A 166 -3.29 6.69 1.39
N GLN A 167 -2.41 7.42 0.70
CA GLN A 167 -2.18 7.21 -0.72
C GLN A 167 -1.18 6.09 -0.95
N LEU A 168 -1.59 5.12 -1.75
CA LEU A 168 -0.75 4.05 -2.28
C LEU A 168 -0.62 4.23 -3.78
N GLY A 169 0.50 3.76 -4.34
CA GLY A 169 0.68 3.86 -5.76
C GLY A 169 2.03 3.43 -6.29
N LEU A 170 2.19 3.65 -7.59
CA LEU A 170 3.35 3.23 -8.35
C LEU A 170 4.52 4.18 -8.15
N GLY A 171 5.71 3.61 -8.10
CA GLY A 171 6.97 4.33 -7.99
C GLY A 171 7.13 5.09 -6.67
N ARG A 172 8.35 5.56 -6.46
CA ARG A 172 8.71 6.43 -5.33
C ARG A 172 9.51 7.62 -5.84
N ILE A 173 9.35 8.75 -5.18
CA ILE A 173 10.20 9.93 -5.37
C ILE A 173 10.71 10.41 -4.02
N GLY A 174 12.01 10.66 -3.94
CA GLY A 174 12.67 11.05 -2.70
C GLY A 174 13.92 11.86 -2.99
N HIS A 175 14.73 12.06 -1.96
CA HIS A 175 15.97 12.83 -2.05
C HIS A 175 17.19 11.96 -1.81
N VAL A 176 18.28 12.30 -2.46
CA VAL A 176 19.62 11.76 -2.23
C VAL A 176 20.59 12.91 -1.90
N GLU A 177 21.80 12.57 -1.48
CA GLU A 177 22.88 13.56 -1.40
C GLU A 177 23.17 14.12 -2.81
N GLU A 178 23.37 15.43 -2.92
CA GLU A 178 23.55 16.08 -4.23
C GLU A 178 24.81 15.56 -4.92
N THR A 179 24.64 15.07 -6.15
CA THR A 179 25.71 14.45 -6.95
C THR A 179 25.47 14.75 -8.43
N THR A 180 26.33 14.26 -9.32
CA THR A 180 26.12 14.34 -10.77
C THR A 180 25.32 13.14 -11.29
N LEU A 181 24.66 13.29 -12.45
CA LEU A 181 23.96 12.19 -13.11
C LEU A 181 24.89 11.00 -13.38
N SER A 182 26.13 11.26 -13.79
CA SER A 182 27.16 10.23 -14.02
C SER A 182 27.49 9.43 -12.76
N GLU A 183 27.71 10.11 -11.64
CA GLU A 183 27.99 9.47 -10.35
C GLU A 183 26.78 8.70 -9.84
N TYR A 184 25.58 9.29 -9.95
CA TYR A 184 24.36 8.61 -9.55
C TYR A 184 24.07 7.38 -10.40
N ALA A 185 24.35 7.41 -11.70
CA ALA A 185 24.25 6.22 -12.56
C ALA A 185 25.18 5.08 -12.11
N LYS A 186 26.36 5.38 -11.56
CA LYS A 186 27.25 4.37 -10.95
C LYS A 186 26.64 3.80 -9.67
N ILE A 187 26.07 4.66 -8.82
CA ILE A 187 25.35 4.23 -7.60
C ILE A 187 24.20 3.29 -7.97
N VAL A 188 23.37 3.64 -8.97
CA VAL A 188 22.27 2.79 -9.46
C VAL A 188 22.79 1.42 -9.88
N LYS A 189 23.88 1.40 -10.65
CA LYS A 189 24.51 0.18 -11.16
C LYS A 189 24.95 -0.76 -10.02
N GLU A 190 25.67 -0.21 -9.04
CA GLU A 190 26.18 -0.94 -7.88
C GLU A 190 25.05 -1.41 -6.96
N ALA A 191 24.12 -0.51 -6.62
CA ALA A 191 23.01 -0.78 -5.69
C ALA A 191 22.05 -1.85 -6.22
N LEU A 192 21.81 -1.87 -7.53
CA LEU A 192 20.88 -2.82 -8.17
C LEU A 192 21.58 -4.07 -8.73
N GLY A 193 22.91 -4.15 -8.61
CA GLY A 193 23.69 -5.30 -9.06
C GLY A 193 23.54 -5.58 -10.55
N VAL A 194 23.66 -4.55 -11.39
CA VAL A 194 23.58 -4.65 -12.85
C VAL A 194 24.92 -4.30 -13.49
N ASP A 195 25.22 -4.88 -14.65
CA ASP A 195 26.52 -4.68 -15.31
C ASP A 195 26.64 -3.31 -15.99
N LYS A 196 25.57 -2.87 -16.66
CA LYS A 196 25.49 -1.58 -17.35
C LYS A 196 24.13 -0.93 -17.09
N VAL A 197 24.09 0.39 -17.25
CA VAL A 197 22.87 1.20 -17.27
C VAL A 197 22.89 2.06 -18.53
N ARG A 198 21.72 2.38 -19.09
CA ARG A 198 21.57 3.40 -20.14
C ARG A 198 21.21 4.72 -19.49
N VAL A 199 21.79 5.81 -19.95
CA VAL A 199 21.54 7.14 -19.37
C VAL A 199 21.05 8.09 -20.45
N VAL A 200 20.05 8.88 -20.11
CA VAL A 200 19.45 9.92 -20.96
C VAL A 200 19.63 11.25 -20.22
N GLY A 201 20.27 12.24 -20.85
CA GLY A 201 20.50 13.57 -20.28
C GLY A 201 21.97 13.97 -20.21
N ASP A 202 22.24 15.11 -19.58
CA ASP A 202 23.60 15.60 -19.34
C ASP A 202 24.22 14.88 -18.14
N LEU A 203 25.33 14.17 -18.38
CA LEU A 203 26.05 13.42 -17.35
C LEU A 203 26.59 14.29 -16.20
N ASN A 204 26.74 15.60 -16.43
CA ASN A 204 27.17 16.55 -15.40
C ASN A 204 25.99 17.25 -14.70
N ALA A 205 24.74 16.96 -15.10
CA ALA A 205 23.57 17.54 -14.46
C ALA A 205 23.54 17.16 -12.97
N LYS A 206 23.16 18.13 -12.13
CA LYS A 206 22.98 17.91 -10.70
C LYS A 206 21.74 17.03 -10.46
N VAL A 207 21.88 16.07 -9.56
CA VAL A 207 20.84 15.15 -9.12
C VAL A 207 20.71 15.26 -7.61
N LYS A 208 19.49 15.54 -7.15
CA LYS A 208 19.13 15.57 -5.73
C LYS A 208 17.78 14.92 -5.47
N LYS A 209 16.81 15.12 -6.37
CA LYS A 209 15.47 14.52 -6.29
C LYS A 209 15.32 13.42 -7.32
N VAL A 210 15.12 12.20 -6.86
CA VAL A 210 15.14 10.99 -7.68
C VAL A 210 13.77 10.35 -7.66
N ALA A 211 13.22 10.07 -8.83
CA ALA A 211 12.06 9.19 -8.99
C ALA A 211 12.52 7.80 -9.44
N VAL A 212 11.88 6.75 -8.93
CA VAL A 212 12.10 5.35 -9.34
C VAL A 212 10.76 4.65 -9.52
N LEU A 213 10.64 3.84 -10.56
CA LEU A 213 9.53 2.93 -10.79
C LEU A 213 10.06 1.64 -11.42
N GLY A 214 9.80 0.50 -10.79
CA GLY A 214 10.17 -0.82 -11.32
C GLY A 214 9.42 -1.16 -12.62
N GLY A 215 10.04 -1.95 -13.49
CA GLY A 215 9.41 -2.40 -14.73
C GLY A 215 9.29 -1.34 -15.82
N ASP A 216 8.21 -1.38 -16.59
CA ASP A 216 7.93 -0.42 -17.67
C ASP A 216 7.20 0.82 -17.12
N GLY A 217 7.99 1.88 -16.89
CA GLY A 217 7.52 3.17 -16.41
C GLY A 217 7.40 4.26 -17.48
N ASN A 218 7.43 3.91 -18.78
CA ASN A 218 7.42 4.90 -19.85
C ASN A 218 6.23 5.88 -19.77
N LYS A 219 5.08 5.42 -19.26
CA LYS A 219 3.87 6.24 -19.11
C LYS A 219 3.97 7.34 -18.06
N TYR A 220 4.94 7.28 -17.15
CA TYR A 220 4.96 8.09 -15.93
C TYR A 220 6.10 9.11 -15.89
N TYR A 221 6.88 9.26 -16.97
CA TYR A 221 7.96 10.25 -17.03
C TYR A 221 7.44 11.69 -16.82
N SER A 222 6.28 12.02 -17.37
CA SER A 222 5.65 13.34 -17.22
C SER A 222 5.27 13.62 -15.76
N GLN A 223 4.75 12.60 -15.06
CA GLN A 223 4.46 12.68 -13.62
C GLN A 223 5.74 12.86 -12.81
N ALA A 224 6.81 12.12 -13.13
CA ALA A 224 8.11 12.28 -12.48
C ALA A 224 8.64 13.72 -12.66
N LYS A 225 8.56 14.26 -13.88
CA LYS A 225 8.95 15.64 -14.16
C LYS A 225 8.09 16.66 -13.42
N PHE A 226 6.76 16.48 -13.44
CA PHE A 226 5.83 17.35 -12.73
C PHE A 226 6.09 17.38 -11.22
N ARG A 227 6.42 16.21 -10.64
CA ARG A 227 6.84 16.11 -9.23
C ARG A 227 8.25 16.64 -8.96
N GLY A 228 8.94 17.14 -9.98
CA GLY A 228 10.24 17.81 -9.89
C GLY A 228 11.43 16.86 -9.77
N ALA A 229 11.33 15.63 -10.28
CA ALA A 229 12.48 14.73 -10.33
C ALA A 229 13.59 15.32 -11.22
N ASP A 230 14.83 15.28 -10.73
CA ASP A 230 16.03 15.60 -11.52
C ASP A 230 16.40 14.42 -12.44
N VAL A 231 16.12 13.21 -11.98
CA VAL A 231 16.31 11.96 -12.73
C VAL A 231 15.19 10.97 -12.42
N TYR A 232 14.76 10.24 -13.45
CA TYR A 232 13.78 9.17 -13.35
C TYR A 232 14.40 7.81 -13.73
N ILE A 233 14.33 6.86 -12.80
CA ILE A 233 14.87 5.51 -12.95
C ILE A 233 13.72 4.55 -13.26
N THR A 234 13.77 3.91 -14.41
CA THR A 234 12.79 2.89 -14.83
C THR A 234 13.40 1.94 -15.84
N GLY A 235 12.87 0.72 -15.94
CA GLY A 235 13.19 -0.20 -17.01
C GLY A 235 12.48 0.12 -18.33
N ASP A 236 12.88 -0.60 -19.37
CA ASP A 236 12.23 -0.64 -20.68
C ASP A 236 12.05 0.71 -21.39
N ILE A 237 12.95 1.68 -21.19
CA ILE A 237 12.82 3.00 -21.82
C ILE A 237 12.79 2.87 -23.34
N TYR A 238 11.69 3.33 -23.95
CA TYR A 238 11.52 3.41 -25.40
C TYR A 238 12.25 4.62 -25.98
N TYR A 239 12.69 4.50 -27.23
CA TYR A 239 13.45 5.55 -27.92
C TYR A 239 12.71 6.89 -27.96
N HIS A 240 11.43 6.88 -28.30
CA HIS A 240 10.62 8.10 -28.35
C HIS A 240 10.37 8.69 -26.96
N THR A 241 10.11 7.85 -25.96
CA THR A 241 9.97 8.31 -24.57
C THR A 241 11.25 8.95 -24.05
N ALA A 242 12.43 8.45 -24.42
CA ALA A 242 13.71 9.09 -24.09
C ALA A 242 13.83 10.49 -24.71
N HIS A 243 13.41 10.66 -25.97
CA HIS A 243 13.37 11.99 -26.62
C HIS A 243 12.38 12.93 -25.93
N ASP A 244 11.19 12.45 -25.58
CA ASP A 244 10.18 13.24 -24.88
C ASP A 244 10.67 13.70 -23.50
N ALA A 245 11.37 12.82 -22.77
CA ALA A 245 11.99 13.15 -21.50
C ALA A 245 13.11 14.19 -21.66
N LEU A 246 13.97 14.06 -22.67
CA LEU A 246 15.00 15.05 -23.00
C LEU A 246 14.38 16.43 -23.30
N MET A 247 13.33 16.48 -24.13
CA MET A 247 12.62 17.72 -24.45
C MET A 247 11.97 18.35 -23.21
N ALA A 248 11.47 17.52 -22.28
CA ALA A 248 10.94 17.97 -21.00
C ALA A 248 12.03 18.34 -19.98
N GLY A 249 13.32 18.16 -20.30
CA GLY A 249 14.43 18.38 -19.39
C GLY A 249 14.42 17.45 -18.18
N LEU A 250 14.03 16.18 -18.38
CA LEU A 250 14.09 15.12 -17.39
C LEU A 250 15.21 14.15 -17.75
N ASN A 251 16.17 13.95 -16.85
CA ASN A 251 17.18 12.90 -17.03
C ASN A 251 16.55 11.53 -16.74
N MET A 252 17.05 10.48 -17.38
CA MET A 252 16.60 9.11 -17.09
C MET A 252 17.77 8.14 -16.95
N ILE A 253 17.60 7.11 -16.14
CA ILE A 253 18.53 5.97 -16.04
C ILE A 253 17.72 4.69 -16.22
N ASP A 254 18.14 3.86 -17.15
CA ASP A 254 17.57 2.53 -17.39
C ASP A 254 18.54 1.44 -16.97
N PRO A 255 18.28 0.78 -15.82
CA PRO A 255 19.05 -0.37 -15.37
C PRO A 255 18.47 -1.72 -15.84
N GLY A 256 17.42 -1.70 -16.68
CA GLY A 256 16.66 -2.85 -17.17
C GLY A 256 15.49 -3.21 -16.26
N HIS A 257 14.44 -3.82 -16.83
CA HIS A 257 13.26 -4.28 -16.08
C HIS A 257 13.61 -5.27 -14.94
N ASN A 258 14.62 -6.12 -15.17
CA ASN A 258 15.03 -7.16 -14.23
C ASN A 258 15.47 -6.65 -12.85
N VAL A 259 15.74 -5.35 -12.67
CA VAL A 259 16.06 -4.79 -11.34
C VAL A 259 14.96 -5.00 -10.31
N GLU A 260 13.73 -5.27 -10.74
CA GLU A 260 12.66 -5.69 -9.84
C GLU A 260 13.05 -6.92 -8.99
N LYS A 261 14.07 -7.70 -9.39
CA LYS A 261 14.64 -8.85 -8.64
C LYS A 261 14.92 -8.59 -7.17
N VAL A 262 15.06 -7.33 -6.74
CA VAL A 262 15.10 -6.93 -5.32
C VAL A 262 13.91 -7.48 -4.53
N MET A 263 12.74 -7.63 -5.18
CA MET A 263 11.52 -8.15 -4.60
C MET A 263 11.63 -9.59 -4.12
N LYS A 264 12.51 -10.41 -4.73
CA LYS A 264 12.69 -11.82 -4.32
C LYS A 264 13.12 -11.90 -2.87
N LYS A 265 14.17 -11.15 -2.51
CA LYS A 265 14.70 -11.10 -1.14
C LYS A 265 13.80 -10.28 -0.22
N GLY A 266 13.35 -9.11 -0.68
CA GLY A 266 12.53 -8.21 0.14
C GLY A 266 11.20 -8.83 0.57
N VAL A 267 10.46 -9.45 -0.36
CA VAL A 267 9.19 -10.13 -0.05
C VAL A 267 9.42 -11.34 0.85
N ALA A 268 10.49 -12.12 0.62
CA ALA A 268 10.82 -13.24 1.51
C ALA A 268 11.01 -12.77 2.96
N THR A 269 11.79 -11.70 3.19
CA THR A 269 12.01 -11.12 4.52
C THR A 269 10.71 -10.60 5.17
N VAL A 270 9.87 -9.90 4.40
CA VAL A 270 8.56 -9.42 4.89
C VAL A 270 7.67 -10.59 5.31
N MET A 271 7.57 -11.62 4.45
CA MET A 271 6.73 -12.78 4.72
C MET A 271 7.24 -13.63 5.89
N GLU A 272 8.56 -13.81 6.02
CA GLU A 272 9.17 -14.46 7.20
C GLU A 272 8.81 -13.75 8.49
N THR A 273 8.87 -12.42 8.50
CA THR A 273 8.54 -11.60 9.67
C THR A 273 7.07 -11.78 10.05
N LEU A 274 6.16 -11.62 9.08
CA LEU A 274 4.71 -11.75 9.30
C LEU A 274 4.31 -13.17 9.72
N CYS A 275 4.92 -14.20 9.13
CA CYS A 275 4.64 -15.59 9.50
C CYS A 275 5.14 -15.90 10.92
N LYS A 276 6.34 -15.42 11.28
CA LYS A 276 6.90 -15.60 12.63
C LYS A 276 6.04 -14.92 13.69
N GLU A 277 5.59 -13.70 13.46
CA GLU A 277 4.70 -12.97 14.39
C GLU A 277 3.36 -13.69 14.62
N LYS A 278 2.88 -14.41 13.61
CA LYS A 278 1.63 -15.19 13.68
C LYS A 278 1.83 -16.65 14.12
N GLY A 279 3.07 -17.06 14.40
CA GLY A 279 3.38 -18.43 14.82
C GLY A 279 3.29 -19.49 13.73
N TYR A 280 3.40 -19.10 12.46
CA TYR A 280 3.46 -20.04 11.33
C TYR A 280 4.87 -20.57 11.12
N ASP A 281 5.02 -21.89 11.05
CA ASP A 281 6.27 -22.56 10.67
C ASP A 281 6.34 -22.72 9.15
N VAL A 282 6.84 -21.69 8.46
CA VAL A 282 6.97 -21.66 7.00
C VAL A 282 8.31 -21.07 6.61
N LYS A 283 8.99 -21.69 5.64
CA LYS A 283 10.25 -21.22 5.08
C LYS A 283 10.01 -20.49 3.76
N PHE A 284 10.57 -19.30 3.62
CA PHE A 284 10.59 -18.55 2.36
C PHE A 284 11.97 -18.68 1.70
N ILE A 285 11.99 -18.98 0.40
CA ILE A 285 13.24 -19.20 -0.34
C ILE A 285 13.27 -18.23 -1.53
N PRO A 286 14.07 -17.15 -1.47
CA PRO A 286 14.23 -16.27 -2.61
C PRO A 286 15.00 -17.00 -3.72
N SER A 287 14.44 -17.04 -4.94
CA SER A 287 15.11 -17.69 -6.07
C SER A 287 16.44 -17.01 -6.40
N GLU A 288 17.50 -17.80 -6.49
CA GLU A 288 18.85 -17.35 -6.86
C GLU A 288 19.06 -17.28 -8.38
N MET A 289 18.13 -17.82 -9.17
CA MET A 289 18.24 -17.81 -10.63
C MET A 289 18.25 -16.37 -11.17
N GLU A 290 19.21 -16.08 -12.04
CA GLU A 290 19.20 -14.89 -12.88
C GLU A 290 18.27 -15.14 -14.07
N THR A 291 17.33 -14.22 -14.27
CA THR A 291 16.28 -14.31 -15.27
C THR A 291 16.28 -13.09 -16.18
N ASN A 292 17.33 -12.26 -16.15
CA ASN A 292 17.56 -11.22 -17.12
C ASN A 292 17.80 -11.84 -18.50
N PRO A 293 16.95 -11.58 -19.51
CA PRO A 293 17.16 -12.11 -20.86
C PRO A 293 18.24 -11.35 -21.63
N PHE A 294 18.70 -10.19 -21.13
CA PHE A 294 19.65 -9.34 -21.82
C PHE A 294 21.09 -9.56 -21.35
N THR A 295 22.00 -9.66 -22.31
CA THR A 295 23.45 -9.62 -22.09
C THR A 295 24.00 -8.40 -22.78
N PHE A 296 24.71 -7.55 -22.04
CA PHE A 296 25.41 -6.41 -22.62
C PHE A 296 26.76 -6.85 -23.17
N ILE A 297 27.07 -6.46 -24.41
CA ILE A 297 28.37 -6.65 -25.07
C ILE A 297 29.17 -5.35 -24.97
#